data_AF-A0A0D0CXR7-F1
#
_entry.id   AF-A0A0D0CXR7-F1
#
_cell.length_a   1.000
_cell.length_b   1.000
_cell.length_c   1.000
_cell.angle_alpha   90.00
_cell.angle_beta   90.00
_cell.angle_gamma   90.00
#
_symmetry.space_group_name_H-M   'P 1'
#
loop_
_entity.id
_entity.type
_entity.pdbx_description
1 polymer ?
#
loop_
_entity_poly.entity_id
_entity_poly.type
_entity_poly.pdbx_seq_one_letter_code
_entity_poly.pdbx_strand_id
1 'polypeptide(L)'
;FSLLFTSRMDNLIKGAMVVLLTCRWLVEHQQSFQDLCSSLHHLQVSNCVAFVAPHLQSSLSSSFLQALLCKTFIKGATLPSSMPFALENSFHIDQHSDVLLFSLTEASSDSPHGKVVCDKFFWWNKQTRPYGTCLPLCCPVCGALRCWD
;
A
#
# COMPACT_ATOMS: atom_id res chain seq x y z
N PHE A 1 0.75 -3.44 -15.25
CA PHE A 1 -0.37 -3.88 -14.40
C PHE A 1 -1.57 -4.41 -15.17
N SER A 2 -1.76 -4.05 -16.43
CA SER A 2 -2.79 -4.64 -17.33
C SER A 2 -2.81 -6.18 -17.33
N LEU A 3 -1.65 -6.83 -17.17
CA LEU A 3 -1.54 -8.29 -17.09
C LEU A 3 -2.03 -8.92 -15.76
N LEU A 4 -2.03 -8.17 -14.65
CA LEU A 4 -2.49 -8.67 -13.34
C LEU A 4 -4.02 -8.77 -13.26
N PHE A 5 -4.72 -7.94 -14.03
CA PHE A 5 -6.17 -7.81 -14.01
C PHE A 5 -6.81 -8.15 -15.38
N THR A 6 -6.12 -8.92 -16.24
CA THR A 6 -6.56 -9.21 -17.63
C THR A 6 -7.60 -10.31 -17.76
N SER A 7 -8.13 -10.79 -16.65
CA SER A 7 -9.30 -11.67 -16.64
C SER A 7 -10.50 -10.86 -16.17
N ARG A 8 -11.74 -11.33 -16.40
CA ARG A 8 -13.04 -10.70 -16.09
C ARG A 8 -13.29 -10.39 -14.59
N MET A 9 -12.26 -9.95 -13.88
CA MET A 9 -12.24 -9.58 -12.47
C MET A 9 -12.80 -8.19 -12.25
N ASP A 10 -12.98 -7.40 -13.30
CA ASP A 10 -13.56 -6.06 -13.31
C ASP A 10 -14.86 -6.01 -12.49
N ASN A 11 -15.73 -7.01 -12.65
CA ASN A 11 -16.97 -7.12 -11.87
C ASN A 11 -16.75 -7.57 -10.41
N LEU A 12 -15.65 -8.26 -10.10
CA LEU A 12 -15.33 -8.78 -8.77
C LEU A 12 -14.63 -7.74 -7.89
N ILE A 13 -13.85 -6.84 -8.49
CA ILE A 13 -13.00 -5.90 -7.77
C ILE A 13 -13.54 -4.47 -7.79
N LYS A 14 -14.62 -4.21 -8.55
CA LYS A 14 -15.32 -2.93 -8.50
C LYS A 14 -15.78 -2.64 -7.07
N GLY A 15 -15.38 -1.49 -6.56
CA GLY A 15 -15.69 -1.07 -5.19
C GLY A 15 -14.84 -1.75 -4.11
N ALA A 16 -13.95 -2.68 -4.47
CA ALA A 16 -13.20 -3.48 -3.50
C ALA A 16 -12.05 -2.70 -2.83
N MET A 17 -11.60 -3.25 -1.71
CA MET A 17 -10.30 -2.96 -1.14
C MET A 17 -9.30 -3.98 -1.65
N VAL A 18 -8.23 -3.51 -2.29
CA VAL A 18 -7.13 -4.35 -2.76
C VAL A 18 -5.89 -4.08 -1.89
N VAL A 19 -5.24 -5.14 -1.43
CA VAL A 19 -3.91 -5.01 -0.81
C VAL A 19 -2.91 -5.69 -1.74
N LEU A 20 -2.05 -4.87 -2.32
CA LEU A 20 -0.94 -5.31 -3.14
C LEU A 20 0.30 -5.45 -2.28
N LEU A 21 0.73 -6.69 -2.07
CA LEU A 21 2.06 -7.02 -1.54
C LEU A 21 3.12 -6.79 -2.62
N THR A 22 3.14 -5.60 -3.19
CA THR A 22 4.02 -5.20 -4.28
C THR A 22 5.36 -4.73 -3.73
N CYS A 23 6.37 -4.78 -4.59
CA CYS A 23 7.72 -4.33 -4.30
C CYS A 23 7.96 -2.90 -4.80
N ARG A 24 9.05 -2.31 -4.32
CA ARG A 24 9.63 -1.00 -4.68
C ARG A 24 9.55 -0.62 -6.16
N TRP A 25 9.64 -1.60 -7.07
CA TRP A 25 9.63 -1.36 -8.52
C TRP A 25 8.41 -0.56 -8.98
N LEU A 26 7.25 -0.80 -8.35
CA LEU A 26 6.01 -0.06 -8.60
C LEU A 26 6.16 1.45 -8.39
N VAL A 27 7.02 1.85 -7.46
CA VAL A 27 7.19 3.24 -7.01
C VAL A 27 8.43 3.89 -7.63
N GLU A 28 9.48 3.10 -7.90
CA GLU A 28 10.69 3.60 -8.56
C GLU A 28 10.47 3.97 -10.02
N HIS A 29 9.54 3.30 -10.70
CA HIS A 29 9.28 3.54 -12.13
C HIS A 29 7.99 4.33 -12.31
N GLN A 30 8.11 5.57 -12.76
CA GLN A 30 6.97 6.47 -13.01
C GLN A 30 5.92 5.82 -13.92
N GLN A 31 6.35 5.08 -14.96
CA GLN A 31 5.42 4.37 -15.84
C GLN A 31 4.63 3.29 -15.09
N SER A 32 5.29 2.52 -14.22
CA SER A 32 4.61 1.46 -13.43
C SER A 32 3.59 2.06 -12.46
N PHE A 33 3.92 3.20 -11.86
CA PHE A 33 3.00 3.94 -11.00
C PHE A 33 1.78 4.45 -11.79
N GLN A 34 2.01 5.07 -12.95
CA GLN A 34 0.93 5.57 -13.82
C GLN A 34 0.03 4.42 -14.31
N ASP A 35 0.63 3.32 -14.75
CA ASP A 35 -0.10 2.12 -15.18
C ASP A 35 -0.97 1.55 -14.05
N LEU A 36 -0.48 1.56 -12.81
CA LEU A 36 -1.28 1.15 -11.65
C LEU A 36 -2.46 2.11 -11.46
N CYS A 37 -2.23 3.43 -11.42
CA CYS A 37 -3.30 4.42 -11.29
C CYS A 37 -4.38 4.27 -12.37
N SER A 38 -3.96 4.11 -13.63
CA SER A 38 -4.88 3.88 -14.75
C SER A 38 -5.65 2.56 -14.59
N SER A 39 -4.99 1.50 -14.12
CA SER A 39 -5.65 0.21 -13.87
C SER A 39 -6.68 0.31 -12.74
N LEU A 40 -6.32 0.93 -11.60
CA LEU A 40 -7.23 1.11 -10.47
C LEU A 40 -8.46 1.94 -10.86
N HIS A 41 -8.24 3.01 -11.63
CA HIS A 41 -9.32 3.83 -12.16
C HIS A 41 -10.22 3.05 -13.13
N HIS A 42 -9.64 2.32 -14.08
CA HIS A 42 -10.41 1.53 -15.04
C HIS A 42 -11.26 0.45 -14.37
N LEU A 43 -10.68 -0.23 -13.37
CA LEU A 43 -11.32 -1.31 -12.62
C LEU A 43 -12.23 -0.80 -11.50
N GLN A 44 -12.28 0.51 -11.28
CA GLN A 44 -13.11 1.17 -10.26
C GLN A 44 -12.85 0.60 -8.85
N VAL A 45 -11.57 0.38 -8.51
CA VAL A 45 -11.15 -0.09 -7.19
C VAL A 45 -11.26 1.07 -6.20
N SER A 46 -12.00 0.88 -5.10
CA SER A 46 -12.21 1.94 -4.10
C SER A 46 -10.91 2.33 -3.43
N ASN A 47 -10.15 1.33 -2.97
CA ASN A 47 -8.88 1.55 -2.29
C ASN A 47 -7.86 0.48 -2.65
N CYS A 48 -6.59 0.88 -2.78
CA CYS A 48 -5.47 -0.02 -2.95
C CYS A 48 -4.33 0.34 -1.99
N VAL A 49 -3.87 -0.63 -1.19
CA VAL A 49 -2.66 -0.49 -0.36
C VAL A 49 -1.48 -1.12 -1.07
N ALA A 50 -0.35 -0.43 -1.13
CA ALA A 50 0.90 -0.95 -1.67
C ALA A 50 2.09 -0.62 -0.77
N PHE A 51 3.15 -1.44 -0.84
CA PHE A 51 4.36 -1.26 -0.05
C PHE A 51 5.54 -0.88 -0.94
N VAL A 52 6.41 -0.01 -0.45
CA VAL A 52 7.55 0.52 -1.22
C VAL A 52 8.84 -0.28 -0.98
N ALA A 53 8.85 -1.23 -0.04
CA ALA A 53 10.03 -2.06 0.21
C ALA A 53 10.38 -2.95 -1.01
N PRO A 54 11.67 -3.08 -1.40
CA PRO A 54 12.09 -3.90 -2.54
C PRO A 54 11.85 -5.39 -2.36
N HIS A 55 11.92 -5.85 -1.11
CA HIS A 55 11.80 -7.25 -0.74
C HIS A 55 10.86 -7.38 0.46
N LEU A 56 9.62 -6.93 0.30
CA LEU A 56 8.59 -7.09 1.33
C LEU A 56 8.34 -8.58 1.56
N GLN A 57 8.61 -9.05 2.78
CA GLN A 57 8.16 -10.37 3.22
C GLN A 57 6.70 -10.27 3.64
N SER A 58 5.82 -11.02 2.98
CA SER A 58 4.38 -11.02 3.25
C SER A 58 4.06 -11.33 4.71
N SER A 59 4.83 -12.21 5.34
CA SER A 59 4.70 -12.56 6.76
C SER A 59 4.82 -11.35 7.68
N LEU A 60 5.66 -10.37 7.34
CA LEU A 60 5.86 -9.16 8.14
C LEU A 60 4.70 -8.16 8.00
N SER A 61 3.91 -8.27 6.92
CA SER A 61 2.67 -7.49 6.75
C SER A 61 1.49 -8.05 7.53
N SER A 62 1.59 -9.26 8.10
CA SER A 62 0.46 -9.92 8.76
C SER A 62 -0.18 -9.09 9.87
N SER A 63 0.62 -8.51 10.76
CA SER A 63 0.11 -7.70 11.89
C SER A 63 -0.48 -6.37 11.43
N PHE A 64 0.10 -5.76 10.40
CA PHE A 64 -0.49 -4.60 9.74
C PHE A 64 -1.87 -4.95 9.16
N LEU A 65 -1.96 -6.03 8.38
CA LEU A 65 -3.21 -6.47 7.77
C LEU A 65 -4.26 -6.81 8.82
N GLN A 66 -3.87 -7.50 9.89
CA GLN A 66 -4.77 -7.82 11.00
C GLN A 66 -5.31 -6.54 11.66
N ALA A 67 -4.44 -5.57 11.98
CA ALA A 67 -4.86 -4.31 12.58
C ALA A 67 -5.78 -3.50 11.66
N LEU A 68 -5.43 -3.43 10.37
CA LEU A 68 -6.19 -2.75 9.32
C LEU A 68 -7.58 -3.36 9.16
N LEU A 69 -7.66 -4.69 9.03
CA LEU A 69 -8.93 -5.43 8.87
C LEU A 69 -9.80 -5.30 10.12
N CYS A 70 -9.21 -5.39 11.31
CA CYS A 70 -9.94 -5.17 12.57
C CYS A 70 -10.55 -3.75 12.62
N LYS A 71 -9.80 -2.72 12.21
CA LYS A 71 -10.28 -1.34 12.28
C LYS A 71 -11.34 -1.05 11.20
N THR A 72 -11.16 -1.59 10.00
CA THR A 72 -12.08 -1.35 8.87
C THR A 72 -13.32 -2.22 8.91
N PHE A 73 -13.18 -3.54 8.99
CA PHE A 73 -14.31 -4.47 8.89
C PHE A 73 -15.04 -4.66 10.21
N ILE A 74 -14.31 -4.82 11.32
CA ILE A 74 -14.96 -5.07 12.62
C ILE A 74 -15.48 -3.76 13.22
N LYS A 75 -14.69 -2.69 13.15
CA LYS A 75 -15.05 -1.39 13.76
C LYS A 75 -15.73 -0.42 12.79
N GLY A 76 -15.88 -0.78 11.52
CA GLY A 76 -16.59 0.02 10.51
C GLY A 76 -15.90 1.34 10.13
N ALA A 77 -14.61 1.50 10.44
CA ALA A 77 -13.88 2.71 10.07
C ALA A 77 -13.52 2.70 8.58
N THR A 78 -13.34 3.89 8.00
CA THR A 78 -12.85 4.00 6.62
C THR A 78 -11.40 3.53 6.53
N LEU A 79 -10.98 3.08 5.35
CA LEU A 79 -9.60 2.64 5.17
C LEU A 79 -8.58 3.76 5.43
N PRO A 80 -8.73 4.99 4.89
CA PRO A 80 -7.79 6.08 5.17
C PRO A 80 -7.65 6.39 6.67
N SER A 81 -8.76 6.42 7.41
CA SER A 81 -8.74 6.68 8.86
C SER A 81 -8.15 5.52 9.68
N SER A 82 -8.08 4.32 9.10
CA SER A 82 -7.53 3.13 9.73
C SER A 82 -6.01 2.98 9.54
N MET A 83 -5.42 3.66 8.56
CA MET A 83 -4.00 3.53 8.23
C MET A 83 -3.06 3.88 9.38
N PRO A 84 -3.20 5.03 10.08
CA PRO A 84 -2.30 5.36 11.18
C PRO A 84 -2.34 4.31 12.29
N PHE A 85 -3.55 3.87 12.65
CA PHE A 85 -3.73 2.81 13.64
C PHE A 85 -3.08 1.48 13.20
N ALA A 86 -3.26 1.08 11.94
CA ALA A 86 -2.68 -0.15 11.43
C ALA A 86 -1.15 -0.11 11.42
N LEU A 87 -0.56 1.04 11.07
CA LEU A 87 0.88 1.25 11.08
C LEU A 87 1.45 1.23 12.50
N GLU A 88 0.83 1.96 13.43
CA GLU A 88 1.22 1.97 14.86
C GLU A 88 1.16 0.58 15.52
N ASN A 89 0.25 -0.29 15.06
CA ASN A 89 0.04 -1.63 15.62
C ASN A 89 0.67 -2.75 14.77
N SER A 90 1.48 -2.39 13.79
CA SER A 90 2.27 -3.32 13.00
C SER A 90 3.69 -3.33 13.53
N PHE A 91 4.28 -4.50 13.79
CA PHE A 91 5.63 -4.67 14.37
C PHE A 91 6.74 -4.01 13.53
N HIS A 92 6.79 -2.68 13.53
CA HIS A 92 7.74 -1.82 12.85
C HIS A 92 7.70 -1.84 11.32
N ILE A 93 6.62 -2.32 10.66
CA ILE A 93 6.57 -2.31 9.17
C ILE A 93 6.69 -0.90 8.60
N ASP A 94 6.16 0.07 9.33
CA ASP A 94 6.22 1.50 9.06
C ASP A 94 7.66 2.02 9.06
N GLN A 95 8.54 1.43 9.87
CA GLN A 95 9.97 1.75 9.92
C GLN A 95 10.77 1.12 8.78
N HIS A 96 10.22 0.11 8.13
CA HIS A 96 10.90 -0.70 7.12
C HIS A 96 10.39 -0.48 5.69
N SER A 97 9.17 0.02 5.54
CA SER A 97 8.55 0.31 4.26
C SER A 97 7.66 1.52 4.39
N ASP A 98 7.82 2.46 3.47
CA ASP A 98 6.73 3.38 3.18
C ASP A 98 5.52 2.57 2.69
N VAL A 99 4.33 3.06 3.01
CA VAL A 99 3.07 2.46 2.58
C VAL A 99 2.29 3.49 1.77
N LEU A 100 1.86 3.09 0.58
CA LEU A 100 1.04 3.90 -0.30
C LEU A 100 -0.42 3.46 -0.18
N LEU A 101 -1.32 4.43 -0.03
CA LEU A 101 -2.75 4.22 -0.11
C LEU A 101 -3.27 4.97 -1.33
N PHE A 102 -3.75 4.22 -2.32
CA PHE A 102 -4.51 4.76 -3.44
C PHE A 102 -5.99 4.74 -3.09
N SER A 103 -6.68 5.85 -3.28
CA SER A 103 -8.12 6.00 -3.05
C SER A 103 -8.77 6.56 -4.31
N LEU A 104 -9.84 5.94 -4.78
CA LEU A 104 -10.67 6.48 -5.85
C LEU A 104 -11.69 7.45 -5.24
N THR A 105 -11.62 8.73 -5.59
CA THR A 105 -12.61 9.71 -5.17
C THR A 105 -13.91 9.50 -5.93
N GLU A 106 -15.02 9.86 -5.30
CA GLU A 106 -16.31 9.90 -5.98
C GLU A 106 -16.29 10.86 -7.17
N ALA A 107 -17.16 10.57 -8.15
CA ALA A 107 -17.37 11.45 -9.28
C ALA A 107 -17.99 12.76 -8.80
N SER A 108 -17.44 13.88 -9.27
CA SER A 108 -17.99 15.22 -9.04
C SER A 108 -18.31 15.89 -10.37
N SER A 109 -18.97 17.05 -10.34
CA SER A 109 -19.20 17.87 -11.54
C SER A 109 -17.92 18.16 -12.32
N ASP A 110 -16.79 18.28 -11.61
CA ASP A 110 -15.49 18.64 -12.17
C ASP A 110 -14.67 17.40 -12.56
N SER A 111 -15.06 16.21 -12.08
CA SER A 111 -14.45 14.92 -12.42
C SER A 111 -15.50 13.81 -12.52
N PRO A 112 -16.16 13.64 -13.68
CA PRO A 112 -17.27 12.70 -13.83
C PRO A 112 -16.87 11.22 -13.69
N HIS A 113 -15.57 10.92 -13.64
CA HIS A 113 -15.05 9.56 -13.50
C HIS A 113 -14.33 9.31 -12.16
N GLY A 114 -14.34 10.28 -11.25
CA GLY A 114 -13.54 10.23 -10.04
C GLY A 114 -12.05 10.42 -10.35
N LYS A 115 -11.22 10.51 -9.31
CA LYS A 115 -9.76 10.65 -9.45
C LYS A 115 -9.09 9.69 -8.48
N VAL A 116 -8.00 9.05 -8.92
CA VAL A 116 -7.14 8.30 -8.00
C VAL A 116 -6.23 9.28 -7.28
N VAL A 117 -6.34 9.31 -5.95
CA VAL A 117 -5.45 10.02 -5.04
C VAL A 117 -4.52 9.01 -4.40
N CYS A 118 -3.24 9.38 -4.20
CA CYS A 118 -2.26 8.52 -3.56
C CYS A 118 -1.69 9.23 -2.34
N ASP A 119 -2.01 8.72 -1.16
CA ASP A 119 -1.41 9.14 0.10
C ASP A 119 -0.19 8.26 0.40
N LYS A 120 0.90 8.90 0.83
CA LYS A 120 2.13 8.21 1.21
C LYS A 120 2.34 8.32 2.72
N PHE A 121 2.36 7.17 3.37
CA PHE A 121 2.69 7.03 4.79
C PHE A 121 4.15 6.62 4.90
N PHE A 122 4.93 7.39 5.67
CA PHE A 122 6.32 7.09 5.97
C PHE A 122 6.56 7.32 7.46
N TRP A 123 7.34 6.44 8.09
CA TRP A 123 7.74 6.63 9.47
C TRP A 123 8.86 7.67 9.57
N TRP A 124 8.73 8.57 10.52
CA TRP A 124 9.75 9.55 10.83
C TRP A 124 9.88 9.70 12.35
N ASN A 125 11.05 9.35 12.88
CA ASN A 125 11.41 9.63 14.27
C ASN A 125 12.79 10.30 14.32
N LYS A 126 12.88 11.43 15.03
CA LYS A 126 14.13 12.17 15.25
C LYS A 126 15.02 11.59 16.36
N GLN A 127 14.65 10.48 16.98
CA GLN A 127 15.36 9.91 18.13
C GLN A 127 15.71 8.44 17.93
N THR A 128 15.12 7.78 16.95
CA THR A 128 15.41 6.38 16.63
C THR A 128 15.82 6.24 15.18
N ARG A 129 16.81 5.37 14.90
CA ARG A 129 17.07 4.95 13.52
C ARG A 129 15.89 4.10 13.05
N PRO A 130 15.46 4.23 11.79
CA PRO A 130 16.03 5.10 10.76
C PRO A 130 15.34 6.48 10.66
N TYR A 131 16.13 7.54 10.48
CA TYR A 131 15.64 8.93 10.35
C TYR A 131 15.09 9.19 8.94
N GLY A 132 13.93 8.63 8.61
CA GLY A 132 13.32 8.74 7.28
C GLY A 132 14.06 7.95 6.19
N THR A 133 14.95 7.04 6.56
CA THR A 133 15.59 6.10 5.64
C THR A 133 14.87 4.76 5.70
N CYS A 134 14.42 4.21 4.57
CA CYS A 134 13.86 2.86 4.58
C CYS A 134 14.95 1.85 4.95
N LEU A 135 14.75 1.07 6.01
CA LEU A 135 15.59 -0.11 6.27
C LEU A 135 15.09 -1.26 5.41
N PRO A 136 15.89 -1.79 4.48
CA PRO A 136 15.45 -2.90 3.65
C PRO A 136 15.11 -4.09 4.55
N LEU A 137 13.90 -4.63 4.40
CA LEU A 137 13.42 -5.80 5.16
C LEU A 137 14.30 -7.04 4.95
N CYS A 138 14.97 -7.13 3.80
CA CYS A 138 15.86 -8.23 3.44
C CYS A 138 17.20 -7.69 2.95
N CYS A 139 18.25 -8.50 3.08
CA CYS A 139 19.54 -8.21 2.46
C CYS A 139 19.34 -7.95 0.94
N PRO A 140 19.79 -6.81 0.40
CA PRO A 140 19.60 -6.48 -1.01
C PRO A 140 20.39 -7.40 -1.96
N VAL A 141 21.37 -8.15 -1.45
CA VAL A 141 22.20 -9.08 -2.24
C VAL A 141 21.58 -10.47 -2.29
N CYS A 142 21.15 -11.02 -1.15
CA CYS A 142 20.71 -12.43 -1.07
C CYS A 142 19.24 -12.62 -0.68
N GLY A 143 18.50 -11.56 -0.37
CA GLY A 143 17.08 -11.62 0.01
C GLY A 143 16.81 -12.24 1.39
N ALA A 144 17.84 -12.63 2.15
CA ALA A 144 17.67 -13.20 3.48
C ALA A 144 17.27 -12.12 4.52
N LEU A 145 16.40 -12.50 5.45
CA LEU A 145 16.11 -11.72 6.66
C LEU A 145 17.35 -11.71 7.55
N ARG A 146 17.87 -10.52 7.85
CA ARG A 146 19.02 -10.32 8.75
C ARG A 146 18.78 -9.08 9.60
N CYS A 147 19.26 -9.11 10.85
CA CYS A 147 19.42 -7.87 11.61
C CYS A 147 20.39 -6.96 10.84
N TRP A 148 20.02 -5.68 10.74
CA TRP A 148 20.94 -4.66 10.24
C TRP A 148 21.84 -4.24 11.39
N ASP A 149 23.09 -4.70 11.33
CA ASP A 149 24.21 -4.25 12.17
C ASP A 149 24.70 -2.86 11.71
#